data_AF-H1LTU4-F1
#
_entry.id   AF-H1LTU4-F1
#
_cell.length_a   1.000
_cell.length_b   1.000
_cell.length_c   1.000
_cell.angle_alpha   90.00
_cell.angle_beta   90.00
_cell.angle_gamma   90.00
#
_symmetry.space_group_name_H-M   'P 1'
#
loop_
_entity.id
_entity.type
_entity.pdbx_description
1 polymer ?
#
loop_
_entity_poly.entity_id
_entity_poly.type
_entity_poly.pdbx_seq_one_letter_code
_entity_poly.pdbx_strand_id
1 'polypeptide(L)' 'MIILSKEQVILLHAQLIAETGGAEGVRDEGLLESALYAPFQSFGDRDVYPSIQQ' A
#
# COMPACT_ATOMS: atom_id res chain seq x y z
N MET A 1 -13.72 -4.21 5.32
CA MET A 1 -12.49 -3.49 4.90
C MET A 1 -11.74 -4.39 3.93
N ILE A 2 -11.34 -3.89 2.76
CA ILE A 2 -10.57 -4.67 1.79
C ILE A 2 -9.09 -4.37 2.04
N ILE A 3 -8.28 -5.41 2.23
CA ILE A 3 -6.83 -5.31 2.41
C ILE A 3 -6.17 -6.06 1.25
N LEU A 4 -5.25 -5.41 0.56
CA LEU A 4 -4.49 -6.02 -0.53
C LEU A 4 -3.21 -6.65 0.03
N SER A 5 -2.88 -7.85 -0.42
CA SER A 5 -1.56 -8.42 -0.15
C SER A 5 -0.50 -7.67 -0.95
N LYS A 6 0.76 -7.76 -0.51
CA LYS A 6 1.89 -7.19 -1.24
C LYS A 6 1.96 -7.68 -2.68
N GLU A 7 1.75 -8.97 -2.90
CA GLU A 7 1.77 -9.58 -4.23
C GLU A 7 0.68 -8.99 -5.12
N GLN A 8 -0.51 -8.76 -4.55
CA GLN A 8 -1.61 -8.10 -5.27
C GLN A 8 -1.26 -6.65 -5.63
N VAL A 9 -0.61 -5.91 -4.74
CA VAL A 9 -0.17 -4.54 -5.02
C VAL A 9 0.90 -4.50 -6.11
N ILE A 10 1.88 -5.41 -6.07
CA ILE A 10 2.91 -5.53 -7.12
C ILE A 10 2.28 -5.88 -8.47
N LEU A 11 1.32 -6.81 -8.49
CA LEU A 11 0.61 -7.19 -9.70
C LEU A 11 -0.16 -6.01 -10.30
N LEU A 12 -0.90 -5.27 -9.48
CA LEU A 12 -1.63 -4.07 -9.92
C LEU A 12 -0.66 -3.01 -10.45
N HIS A 13 0.48 -2.82 -9.80
CA HIS A 13 1.50 -1.87 -10.25
C HIS A 13 2.07 -2.27 -11.62
N ALA A 14 2.37 -3.55 -11.83
CA ALA A 14 2.84 -4.06 -13.12
C ALA A 14 1.80 -3.86 -14.24
N GLN A 15 0.51 -4.09 -13.94
CA GLN A 15 -0.58 -3.82 -14.88
C GLN A 15 -0.65 -2.34 -15.27
N LEU A 16 -0.54 -1.43 -14.30
CA LEU A 16 -0.52 0.01 -14.55
C LEU A 16 0.67 0.43 -15.41
N ILE A 17 1.86 -0.11 -15.14
CA ILE A 17 3.07 0.17 -15.94
C ILE A 17 2.90 -0.34 -17.37
N ALA A 18 2.28 -1.51 -17.57
CA ALA A 18 2.04 -2.05 -18.91
C ALA A 18 1.17 -1.12 -19.77
N GLU A 19 0.24 -0.39 -19.15
CA GLU A 19 -0.65 0.54 -19.86
C GLU A 19 -0.08 1.95 -19.98
N THR A 20 0.63 2.44 -18.94
CA THR A 20 1.05 3.85 -18.83
C THR A 20 2.53 4.08 -19.11
N GLY A 21 3.32 3.01 -19.21
CA GLY A 21 4.78 3.07 -19.24
C GLY A 21 5.38 3.37 -17.86
N GLY A 22 6.67 3.10 -17.70
CA GLY A 22 7.37 3.31 -16.43
C GLY A 22 8.47 2.28 -16.19
N ALA A 23 9.11 2.38 -15.03
CA ALA A 23 10.10 1.39 -14.58
C ALA A 23 9.41 0.28 -13.80
N GLU A 24 9.62 -0.96 -14.22
CA GLU A 24 9.11 -2.16 -13.54
C GLU A 24 9.91 -2.50 -12.27
N GLY A 25 9.27 -3.26 -11.37
CA GLY A 25 9.87 -3.76 -10.15
C GLY A 25 9.63 -2.87 -8.93
N VAL A 26 10.23 -3.26 -7.81
CA VAL A 26 10.11 -2.55 -6.53
C VAL A 26 11.43 -1.87 -6.21
N ARG A 27 11.40 -0.56 -5.95
CA ARG A 27 12.60 0.21 -5.60
C ARG A 27 13.21 -0.23 -4.27
N ASP A 28 12.35 -0.44 -3.28
CA ASP A 28 12.73 -0.84 -1.93
C ASP A 28 11.58 -1.63 -1.29
N GLU A 29 11.85 -2.87 -0.94
CA GLU A 29 10.89 -3.80 -0.34
C GLU A 29 10.44 -3.35 1.05
N GLY A 30 11.36 -2.81 1.87
CA GLY A 30 11.05 -2.36 3.22
C GLY A 30 10.16 -1.12 3.22
N LEU A 31 10.36 -0.21 2.27
CA LEU A 31 9.48 0.95 2.08
C LEU A 31 8.10 0.53 1.58
N LEU A 32 8.00 -0.47 0.70
CA LEU A 32 6.72 -1.00 0.25
C LEU A 32 5.94 -1.60 1.44
N GLU A 33 6.57 -2.47 2.22
CA GLU A 33 5.95 -3.05 3.42
C GLU A 33 5.48 -1.95 4.38
N SER A 34 6.35 -0.99 4.70
CA SER A 34 6.00 0.12 5.59
C SER A 34 4.78 0.91 5.09
N ALA A 35 4.66 1.13 3.77
CA ALA A 35 3.52 1.83 3.18
C ALA A 35 2.23 1.01 3.27
N LEU A 36 2.30 -0.32 3.08
CA LEU A 36 1.15 -1.22 3.20
C LEU A 36 0.58 -1.25 4.62
N TYR A 37 1.45 -1.13 5.64
CA TYR A 37 1.02 -1.13 7.05
C TYR A 37 0.66 0.26 7.59
N ALA A 38 1.03 1.35 6.90
CA ALA A 38 0.81 2.71 7.37
C ALA A 38 -0.67 3.02 7.74
N PRO A 39 -1.69 2.59 6.97
CA PRO A 39 -3.09 2.86 7.29
C PRO A 39 -3.57 2.24 8.61
N PHE A 40 -2.89 1.19 9.08
CA PHE A 40 -3.25 0.44 10.29
C PHE A 40 -2.41 0.83 11.51
N GLN A 41 -1.54 1.84 11.37
CA GLN A 41 -0.77 2.35 12.49
C GLN A 41 -1.67 3.14 13.46
N SER A 42 -1.39 2.97 14.74
CA SER A 42 -2.03 3.72 15.83
C SER A 42 -0.97 4.37 16.72
N PHE A 43 -1.34 5.47 17.35
CA PHE A 43 -0.53 6.19 18.32
C PHE A 43 -1.39 6.56 19.52
N GLY A 44 -1.02 6.07 20.71
CA GLY A 44 -1.74 6.37 21.96
C GLY A 44 -3.23 6.03 21.88
N ASP A 45 -3.55 4.77 21.55
CA ASP A 45 -4.89 4.21 21.37
C ASP A 45 -5.77 4.91 20.31
N ARG A 46 -5.16 5.73 19.45
CA ARG A 46 -5.85 6.38 18.33
C ARG A 46 -5.25 5.94 17.01
N ASP A 47 -6.09 5.49 16.09
CA ASP A 47 -5.66 5.23 14.72
C ASP A 47 -5.15 6.52 14.09
N VAL A 48 -4.03 6.44 13.38
CA VAL A 48 -3.47 7.59 12.65
C VAL A 48 -4.41 8.01 11.51
N TYR A 49 -5.14 7.05 10.96
CA TYR A 49 -6.09 7.24 9.87
C TYR A 49 -7.49 6.74 10.28
N PRO A 50 -8.27 7.54 11.04
CA PRO A 50 -9.61 7.16 11.45
C PRO A 50 -10.56 7.11 10.23
N SER A 51 -11.57 6.23 10.30
CA SER A 51 -12.61 6.17 9.26
C SER A 51 -13.44 7.45 9.24
N ILE A 52 -13.76 7.93 8.03
CA ILE A 52 -14.60 9.14 7.83
C ILE A 52 -16.04 8.90 8.34
N GLN A 53 -16.47 7.65 8.34
CA GLN A 53 -17.73 7.22 8.96
C GLN A 53 -17.42 6.82 10.40
N GLN A 54 -17.78 7.69 11.36
CA GLN A 54 -17.89 7.37 12.78
C GLN A 54 -19.36 7.29 13.17
#